data_AF-A0A519ZHI2-F1
#
_entry.id   AF-A0A519ZHI2-F1
#
_cell.length_a   1.000
_cell.length_b   1.000
_cell.length_c   1.000
_cell.angle_alpha   90.00
_cell.angle_beta   90.00
_cell.angle_gamma   90.00
#
_symmetry.space_group_name_H-M   'P 1'
#
loop_
_entity.id
_entity.type
_entity.pdbx_description
1 polymer ?
#
loop_
_entity_poly.entity_id
_entity_poly.type
_entity_poly.pdbx_seq_one_letter_code
_entity_poly.pdbx_strand_id
1 'polypeptide(L)'
;MTNALSKLHTKLVGPVDTTSIQARIFHEVCIMGILALPVSFIVNLFIGVPYLNVLIISIFAAICLVYYNSRYRNNLSSSVQLFTFFTNLFLPVNYFFNAGIAGPTMLLSLLSVVFTVAVMPRRRAMIWITFSLISMFAMFYIDYKNPELIVNSYPNREGLFMDLISSYLATVVCSIVVLSYLIKSQQSENSKAVQASIALKAANDSKTKLLSILSHDLRSPLNSIQGFLEILVDFDLDEDERKAIKAKLLKETKGTQEMLFNLLSWTKAQMEGGVKVNLVAVNLYQIIESCIDIQRAAAFEKNISINNKVDRQVFVKADVDMLKLVIRNLLNNAIKFTNNGGEISTS
;
A
#
# COMPACT_ATOMS: atom_id res chain seq x y z
N MET A 1 23.66 7.35 22.20
CA MET A 1 23.83 8.46 21.21
C MET A 1 22.98 8.30 19.94
N THR A 2 22.75 7.09 19.42
CA THR A 2 22.02 6.82 18.16
C THR A 2 20.56 7.31 18.14
N ASN A 3 19.87 7.30 19.28
CA ASN A 3 18.43 7.63 19.33
C ASN A 3 18.13 9.15 19.28
N ALA A 4 19.05 10.00 19.74
CA ALA A 4 18.88 11.46 19.72
C ALA A 4 19.12 12.05 18.31
N LEU A 5 20.17 11.57 17.64
CA LEU A 5 20.48 11.92 16.24
C LEU A 5 19.36 11.49 15.29
N SER A 6 18.82 10.28 15.45
CA SER A 6 17.69 9.81 14.64
C SER A 6 16.43 10.64 14.85
N LYS A 7 16.11 11.04 16.09
CA LYS A 7 14.99 11.93 16.39
C LYS A 7 15.18 13.33 15.79
N LEU A 8 16.38 13.88 15.88
CA LEU A 8 16.70 15.18 15.28
C LEU A 8 16.59 15.14 13.76
N HIS A 9 17.13 14.09 13.13
CA HIS A 9 17.02 13.87 11.68
C HIS A 9 15.56 13.79 11.24
N THR A 10 14.75 12.98 11.92
CA THR A 10 13.31 12.84 11.64
C THR A 10 12.57 14.18 11.79
N LYS A 11 12.96 15.01 12.78
CA LYS A 11 12.37 16.34 12.98
C LYS A 11 12.67 17.30 11.83
N LEU A 12 13.93 17.30 11.36
CA LEU A 12 14.42 18.20 10.31
C LEU A 12 13.94 17.78 8.91
N VAL A 13 14.00 16.49 8.58
CA VAL A 13 13.65 15.96 7.25
C VAL A 13 12.16 15.69 7.12
N GLY A 14 11.52 15.23 8.19
CA GLY A 14 10.10 14.91 8.23
C GLY A 14 9.81 13.41 8.43
N PRO A 15 8.69 13.05 9.08
CA PRO A 15 8.30 11.66 9.30
C PRO A 15 8.02 10.93 7.98
N VAL A 16 8.37 9.64 7.92
CA VAL A 16 8.15 8.78 6.74
C VAL A 16 6.67 8.70 6.35
N ASP A 17 5.77 8.75 7.33
CA ASP A 17 4.34 8.53 7.13
C ASP A 17 3.60 9.78 6.62
N THR A 18 4.10 10.98 6.95
CA THR A 18 3.40 12.24 6.66
C THR A 18 4.10 13.08 5.58
N THR A 19 5.35 12.78 5.25
CA THR A 19 6.11 13.54 4.25
C THR A 19 6.43 12.71 3.02
N SER A 20 6.12 13.29 1.85
CA SER A 20 6.42 12.65 0.58
C SER A 20 7.92 12.39 0.43
N ILE A 21 8.29 11.41 -0.38
CA ILE A 21 9.71 11.11 -0.58
C ILE A 21 10.45 12.27 -1.25
N GLN A 22 9.80 12.96 -2.20
CA GLN A 22 10.38 14.13 -2.85
C GLN A 22 10.66 15.24 -1.84
N ALA A 23 9.77 15.46 -0.87
CA ALA A 23 9.99 16.42 0.22
C ALA A 23 11.18 16.03 1.09
N ARG A 24 11.29 14.74 1.44
CA ARG A 24 12.41 14.25 2.26
C ARG A 24 13.75 14.40 1.57
N ILE A 25 13.84 14.04 0.28
CA ILE A 25 15.04 14.26 -0.54
C ILE A 25 15.38 15.76 -0.59
N PHE A 26 14.38 16.61 -0.85
CA PHE A 26 14.56 18.06 -0.89
C PHE A 26 15.09 18.63 0.44
N HIS A 27 14.49 18.22 1.57
CA HIS A 27 14.91 18.66 2.89
C HIS A 27 16.32 18.18 3.24
N GLU A 28 16.68 16.93 2.92
CA GLU A 28 18.02 16.39 3.15
C GLU A 28 19.08 17.22 2.42
N VAL A 29 18.86 17.53 1.14
CA VAL A 29 19.78 18.34 0.32
C VAL A 29 19.87 19.78 0.84
N CYS A 30 18.75 20.37 1.26
CA CYS A 30 18.77 21.69 1.88
C CYS A 30 19.57 21.69 3.18
N ILE A 31 19.40 20.69 4.04
CA ILE A 31 20.13 20.56 5.30
C ILE A 31 21.63 20.39 5.04
N MET A 32 22.02 19.55 4.07
CA MET A 32 23.42 19.42 3.65
C MET A 32 23.98 20.77 3.19
N GLY A 33 23.24 21.53 2.38
CA GLY A 33 23.63 22.88 1.97
C GLY A 33 23.76 23.86 3.15
N ILE A 34 22.80 23.85 4.09
CA ILE A 34 22.81 24.69 5.29
C ILE A 34 24.02 24.40 6.19
N LEU A 35 24.48 23.14 6.25
CA LEU A 35 25.65 22.75 7.02
C LEU A 35 26.97 23.03 6.26
N ALA A 36 27.00 22.83 4.94
CA ALA A 36 28.20 22.94 4.12
C ALA A 36 28.58 24.39 3.78
N LEU A 37 27.60 25.24 3.44
CA LEU A 37 27.88 26.60 2.98
C LEU A 37 28.61 27.49 4.01
N PRO A 38 28.31 27.45 5.32
CA PRO A 38 29.09 28.17 6.31
C PRO A 38 30.55 27.70 6.39
N VAL A 39 30.80 26.40 6.19
CA VAL A 39 32.16 25.85 6.14
C VAL A 39 32.89 26.37 4.89
N SER A 40 32.24 26.32 3.72
CA SER A 40 32.78 26.89 2.47
C SER A 40 33.08 28.38 2.59
N PHE A 41 32.24 29.14 3.30
CA PHE A 41 32.45 30.57 3.55
C PHE A 41 33.76 30.82 4.33
N ILE A 42 33.99 30.06 5.40
CA ILE A 42 35.21 30.16 6.22
C ILE A 42 36.43 29.79 5.38
N VAL A 43 36.36 28.70 4.62
CA VAL A 43 37.45 28.25 3.74
C VAL A 43 37.79 29.33 2.71
N ASN A 44 36.80 29.96 2.08
CA ASN A 44 37.02 31.04 1.11
C ASN A 44 37.69 32.28 1.71
N LEU A 45 37.44 32.58 3.00
CA LEU A 45 38.16 33.64 3.70
C LEU A 45 39.65 33.30 3.85
N PHE A 46 39.98 32.04 4.17
CA PHE A 46 41.37 31.58 4.28
C PHE A 46 42.09 31.53 2.94
N ILE A 47 41.39 31.14 1.86
CA ILE A 47 41.97 31.08 0.50
C ILE A 47 42.13 32.49 -0.11
N GLY A 48 41.49 33.51 0.45
CA GLY A 48 41.62 34.90 -0.01
C GLY A 48 40.71 35.23 -1.20
N VAL A 49 39.51 34.65 -1.25
CA VAL A 49 38.54 34.81 -2.35
C VAL A 49 37.24 35.48 -1.87
N PRO A 50 37.27 36.76 -1.46
CA PRO A 50 36.15 37.40 -0.76
C PRO A 50 34.92 37.66 -1.66
N TYR A 51 35.11 37.77 -2.98
CA TYR A 51 34.02 38.06 -3.93
C TYR A 51 33.02 36.89 -4.02
N LEU A 52 33.49 35.64 -3.92
CA LEU A 52 32.63 34.45 -3.94
C LEU A 52 31.78 34.33 -2.66
N ASN A 53 32.18 34.96 -1.56
CA ASN A 53 31.42 34.91 -0.31
C ASN A 53 30.09 35.67 -0.37
N VAL A 54 29.97 36.69 -1.22
CA VAL A 54 28.69 37.37 -1.48
C VAL A 54 27.68 36.39 -2.11
N LEU A 55 28.16 35.55 -3.03
CA LEU A 55 27.37 34.51 -3.66
C LEU A 55 26.99 33.42 -2.66
N ILE A 56 27.90 32.97 -1.79
CA ILE A 56 27.60 31.99 -0.74
C ILE A 56 26.52 32.49 0.22
N ILE A 57 26.59 33.74 0.69
CA ILE A 57 25.56 34.31 1.57
C ILE A 57 24.19 34.32 0.88
N SER A 58 24.17 34.70 -0.40
CA SER A 58 22.94 34.75 -1.20
C SER A 58 22.32 33.35 -1.38
N ILE A 59 23.15 32.34 -1.69
CA ILE A 59 22.72 30.94 -1.79
C ILE A 59 22.21 30.44 -0.44
N PHE A 60 22.93 30.72 0.65
CA PHE A 60 22.54 30.28 1.99
C PHE A 60 21.17 30.83 2.40
N ALA A 61 20.93 32.13 2.16
CA ALA A 61 19.65 32.75 2.41
C ALA A 61 18.53 32.12 1.55
N ALA A 62 18.81 31.88 0.26
CA ALA A 62 17.86 31.21 -0.64
C ALA A 62 17.52 29.79 -0.17
N ILE A 63 18.51 28.97 0.20
CA ILE A 63 18.30 27.60 0.71
C ILE A 63 17.48 27.62 2.00
N CYS A 64 17.81 28.50 2.96
CA CYS A 64 17.04 28.64 4.20
C CYS A 64 15.57 29.00 3.92
N LEU A 65 15.33 29.93 2.99
CA LEU A 65 13.98 30.36 2.61
C LEU A 65 13.16 29.22 1.99
N VAL A 66 13.71 28.52 1.00
CA VAL A 66 12.99 27.42 0.33
C VAL A 66 12.81 26.21 1.24
N TYR A 67 13.78 25.93 2.11
CA TYR A 67 13.67 24.89 3.13
C TYR A 67 12.52 25.22 4.09
N TYR A 68 12.46 26.45 4.60
CA TYR A 68 11.40 26.87 5.50
C TYR A 68 10.01 26.78 4.84
N ASN A 69 9.89 27.27 3.60
CA ASN A 69 8.64 27.23 2.85
C ASN A 69 8.18 25.79 2.54
N SER A 70 9.11 24.90 2.21
CA SER A 70 8.80 23.47 1.99
C SER A 70 8.39 22.80 3.31
N ARG A 71 9.19 22.96 4.36
CA ARG A 71 9.06 22.19 5.60
C ARG A 71 7.91 22.64 6.50
N TYR A 72 7.67 23.95 6.60
CA TYR A 72 6.72 24.51 7.57
C TYR A 72 5.46 25.10 6.91
N ARG A 73 5.54 25.51 5.65
CA ARG A 73 4.35 25.95 4.87
C ARG A 73 3.81 24.86 3.93
N ASN A 74 4.44 23.69 3.91
CA ASN A 74 4.06 22.52 3.10
C ASN A 74 3.96 22.81 1.58
N ASN A 75 4.72 23.80 1.10
CA ASN A 75 4.70 24.26 -0.29
C ASN A 75 5.90 23.72 -1.07
N LEU A 76 5.99 22.39 -1.20
CA LEU A 76 7.12 21.72 -1.88
C LEU A 76 7.27 22.17 -3.33
N SER A 77 6.19 22.13 -4.12
CA SER A 77 6.25 22.42 -5.57
C SER A 77 6.83 23.80 -5.88
N SER A 78 6.47 24.82 -5.10
CA SER A 78 6.99 26.18 -5.27
C SER A 78 8.42 26.30 -4.76
N SER A 79 8.76 25.64 -3.66
CA SER A 79 10.10 25.66 -3.07
C SER A 79 11.15 25.01 -3.99
N VAL A 80 10.80 23.88 -4.63
CA VAL A 80 11.68 23.19 -5.58
C VAL A 80 11.89 24.03 -6.84
N GLN A 81 10.84 24.66 -7.38
CA GLN A 81 10.98 25.55 -8.54
C GLN A 81 11.85 26.77 -8.23
N LEU A 82 11.65 27.38 -7.06
CA LEU A 82 12.45 28.53 -6.64
C LEU A 82 13.92 28.13 -6.41
N PHE A 83 14.16 26.96 -5.80
CA PHE A 83 15.51 26.40 -5.66
C PHE A 83 16.17 26.17 -7.02
N THR A 84 15.49 25.49 -7.96
CA THR A 84 16.04 25.23 -9.29
C THR A 84 16.28 26.52 -10.07
N PHE A 85 15.41 27.51 -9.95
CA PHE A 85 15.61 28.85 -10.52
C PHE A 85 16.87 29.51 -9.98
N PHE A 86 17.02 29.59 -8.66
CA PHE A 86 18.21 30.18 -8.04
C PHE A 86 19.49 29.41 -8.42
N THR A 87 19.46 28.09 -8.43
CA THR A 87 20.60 27.28 -8.86
C THR A 87 21.00 27.59 -10.31
N ASN A 88 20.02 27.73 -11.21
CA ASN A 88 20.28 28.11 -12.61
C ASN A 88 20.72 29.57 -12.78
N LEU A 89 20.44 30.44 -11.82
CA LEU A 89 20.93 31.82 -11.79
C LEU A 89 22.38 31.89 -11.25
N PHE A 90 22.67 31.15 -10.17
CA PHE A 90 23.96 31.20 -9.48
C PHE A 90 25.05 30.38 -10.15
N LEU A 91 24.73 29.26 -10.82
CA LEU A 91 25.73 28.44 -11.53
C LEU A 91 26.47 29.23 -12.63
N PRO A 92 25.80 30.03 -13.50
CA PRO A 92 26.50 30.92 -14.43
C PRO A 92 27.44 31.90 -13.74
N VAL A 93 26.99 32.56 -12.67
CA VAL A 93 27.84 33.50 -11.93
C VAL A 93 29.03 32.76 -11.32
N ASN A 94 28.81 31.59 -10.73
CA ASN A 94 29.91 30.77 -10.23
C ASN A 94 30.87 30.37 -11.35
N TYR A 95 30.40 30.04 -12.55
CA TYR A 95 31.26 29.72 -13.69
C TYR A 95 32.26 30.82 -14.03
N PHE A 96 31.77 32.06 -14.22
CA PHE A 96 32.62 33.19 -14.63
C PHE A 96 33.60 33.62 -13.54
N PHE A 97 33.24 33.47 -12.26
CA PHE A 97 34.06 33.93 -11.13
C PHE A 97 34.85 32.81 -10.45
N ASN A 98 34.62 31.54 -10.79
CA ASN A 98 35.21 30.37 -10.14
C ASN A 98 35.91 29.48 -11.18
N ALA A 99 36.85 30.08 -11.93
CA ALA A 99 37.77 29.40 -12.86
C ALA A 99 37.15 28.67 -14.09
N GLY A 100 35.90 28.99 -14.47
CA GLY A 100 35.29 28.54 -15.73
C GLY A 100 35.32 27.03 -15.92
N ILE A 101 35.81 26.57 -17.08
CA ILE A 101 36.00 25.13 -17.41
C ILE A 101 36.90 24.42 -16.39
N ALA A 102 37.91 25.09 -15.85
CA ALA A 102 38.84 24.49 -14.89
C ALA A 102 38.27 24.40 -13.47
N GLY A 103 37.11 25.03 -13.22
CA GLY A 103 36.49 25.13 -11.90
C GLY A 103 35.46 24.04 -11.58
N PRO A 104 34.86 24.10 -10.37
CA PRO A 104 33.93 23.08 -9.88
C PRO A 104 32.51 23.18 -10.46
N THR A 105 32.20 24.24 -11.21
CA THR A 105 30.83 24.53 -11.68
C THR A 105 30.21 23.39 -12.50
N MET A 106 31.02 22.70 -13.33
CA MET A 106 30.52 21.57 -14.12
C MET A 106 30.00 20.44 -13.21
N LEU A 107 30.72 20.11 -12.13
CA LEU A 107 30.31 19.10 -11.16
C LEU A 107 29.02 19.51 -10.44
N LEU A 108 28.94 20.76 -9.99
CA LEU A 108 27.75 21.30 -9.33
C LEU A 108 26.52 21.32 -10.25
N SER A 109 26.73 21.54 -11.55
CA SER A 109 25.67 21.50 -12.55
C SER A 109 25.10 20.09 -12.75
N LEU A 110 25.96 19.07 -12.76
CA LEU A 110 25.56 17.66 -12.84
C LEU A 110 24.74 17.28 -11.60
N LEU A 111 25.18 17.74 -10.41
CA LEU A 111 24.42 17.54 -9.18
C LEU A 111 23.03 18.18 -9.25
N SER A 112 22.95 19.40 -9.78
CA SER A 112 21.67 20.11 -9.97
C SER A 112 20.70 19.34 -10.88
N VAL A 113 21.21 18.72 -11.96
CA VAL A 113 20.40 17.87 -12.85
C VAL A 113 19.90 16.63 -12.12
N VAL A 114 20.78 15.89 -11.43
CA VAL A 114 20.41 14.70 -10.65
C VAL A 114 19.32 15.03 -9.63
N PHE A 115 19.51 16.14 -8.90
CA PHE A 115 18.55 16.64 -7.93
C PHE A 115 17.20 16.99 -8.57
N THR A 116 17.21 17.72 -9.69
CA THR A 116 16.00 18.15 -10.39
C THR A 116 15.18 16.95 -10.86
N VAL A 117 15.83 15.90 -11.38
CA VAL A 117 15.16 14.65 -11.77
C VAL A 117 14.55 13.93 -10.57
N ALA A 118 15.25 13.90 -9.42
CA ALA A 118 14.80 13.18 -8.24
C ALA A 118 13.59 13.81 -7.54
N VAL A 119 13.48 15.14 -7.57
CA VAL A 119 12.49 15.88 -6.76
C VAL A 119 11.32 16.41 -7.60
N MET A 120 11.52 16.69 -8.89
CA MET A 120 10.53 17.36 -9.73
C MET A 120 9.79 16.38 -10.67
N PRO A 121 8.48 16.59 -10.96
CA PRO A 121 7.76 15.78 -11.94
C PRO A 121 8.42 15.83 -13.33
N ARG A 122 8.44 14.69 -14.02
CA ARG A 122 9.14 14.49 -15.31
C ARG A 122 8.92 15.62 -16.32
N ARG A 123 7.69 16.08 -16.50
CA ARG A 123 7.39 17.17 -17.47
C ARG A 123 8.09 18.48 -17.13
N ARG A 124 8.07 18.90 -15.85
CA ARG A 124 8.72 20.15 -15.41
C ARG A 124 10.23 20.00 -15.32
N ALA A 125 10.70 18.83 -14.86
CA ALA A 125 12.13 18.51 -14.79
C ALA A 125 12.79 18.65 -16.17
N MET A 126 12.18 18.12 -17.24
CA MET A 126 12.72 18.23 -18.59
C MET A 126 12.91 19.69 -19.06
N ILE A 127 11.99 20.60 -18.70
CA ILE A 127 12.10 22.02 -19.05
C ILE A 127 13.35 22.64 -18.39
N TRP A 128 13.50 22.42 -17.08
CA TRP A 128 14.64 22.94 -16.32
C TRP A 128 15.98 22.32 -16.72
N ILE A 129 15.99 21.02 -17.05
CA ILE A 129 17.21 20.34 -17.52
C ILE A 129 17.63 20.90 -18.87
N THR A 130 16.69 21.06 -19.81
CA THR A 130 16.98 21.68 -21.11
C THR A 130 17.52 23.09 -20.94
N PHE A 131 16.90 23.90 -20.06
CA PHE A 131 17.40 25.23 -19.74
C PHE A 131 18.83 25.20 -19.17
N SER A 132 19.09 24.31 -18.21
CA SER A 132 20.41 24.14 -17.59
C SER A 132 21.47 23.71 -18.60
N LEU A 133 21.13 22.81 -19.52
CA LEU A 133 22.03 22.36 -20.60
C LEU A 133 22.33 23.50 -21.56
N ILE A 134 21.31 24.23 -22.03
CA ILE A 134 21.50 25.40 -22.91
C ILE A 134 22.38 26.44 -22.21
N SER A 135 22.13 26.72 -20.93
CA SER A 135 22.94 27.65 -20.14
C SER A 135 24.40 27.19 -20.04
N MET A 136 24.65 25.90 -19.85
CA MET A 136 26.00 25.35 -19.78
C MET A 136 26.72 25.43 -21.13
N PHE A 137 26.05 25.09 -22.24
CA PHE A 137 26.61 25.23 -23.58
C PHE A 137 26.93 26.68 -23.92
N ALA A 138 26.06 27.63 -23.51
CA ALA A 138 26.32 29.05 -23.66
C ALA A 138 27.58 29.48 -22.90
N MET A 139 27.77 29.01 -21.66
CA MET A 139 28.98 29.27 -20.89
C MET A 139 30.24 28.73 -21.58
N PHE A 140 30.22 27.48 -22.06
CA PHE A 140 31.36 26.92 -22.80
C PHE A 140 31.69 27.71 -24.06
N TYR A 141 30.67 28.16 -24.78
CA TYR A 141 30.86 28.97 -25.97
C TYR A 141 31.49 30.33 -25.64
N ILE A 142 31.03 30.99 -24.57
CA ILE A 142 31.56 32.27 -24.11
C ILE A 142 33.00 32.10 -23.61
N ASP A 143 33.30 31.09 -22.80
CA ASP A 143 34.67 30.79 -22.32
C ASP A 143 35.62 30.55 -23.51
N TYR A 144 35.19 29.76 -24.50
CA TYR A 144 35.97 29.51 -25.70
C TYR A 144 36.26 30.76 -26.55
N LYS A 145 35.29 31.67 -26.66
CA LYS A 145 35.42 32.89 -27.48
C LYS A 145 36.11 34.04 -26.77
N ASN A 146 35.87 34.17 -25.46
CA ASN A 146 36.29 35.28 -24.63
C ASN A 146 36.84 34.77 -23.29
N PRO A 147 38.01 34.09 -23.31
CA PRO A 147 38.60 33.54 -22.09
C PRO A 147 38.96 34.64 -21.07
N GLU A 148 39.16 35.89 -21.51
CA GLU A 148 39.38 37.04 -20.63
C GLU A 148 38.21 37.37 -19.69
N LEU A 149 36.99 36.90 -19.98
CA LEU A 149 35.83 37.07 -19.11
C LEU A 149 35.85 36.13 -17.90
N ILE A 150 36.67 35.08 -17.93
CA ILE A 150 36.78 34.11 -16.85
C ILE A 150 37.77 34.62 -15.82
N VAL A 151 37.27 34.95 -14.63
CA VAL A 151 38.09 35.37 -13.50
C VAL A 151 38.59 34.14 -12.77
N ASN A 152 39.91 33.90 -12.83
CA ASN A 152 40.54 32.93 -11.96
C ASN A 152 40.73 33.54 -10.57
N SER A 153 39.78 33.25 -9.69
CA SER A 153 39.77 33.77 -8.34
C SER A 153 40.76 33.09 -7.38
N TYR A 154 41.42 32.01 -7.79
CA TYR A 154 42.34 31.27 -6.94
C TYR A 154 43.75 31.86 -6.99
N PRO A 155 44.34 32.23 -5.85
CA PRO A 155 45.71 32.74 -5.83
C PRO A 155 46.75 31.66 -6.16
N ASN A 156 46.50 30.42 -5.77
CA ASN A 156 47.42 29.29 -5.91
C ASN A 156 46.73 28.04 -6.44
N ARG A 157 47.50 27.16 -7.12
CA ARG A 157 47.01 25.86 -7.64
C ARG A 157 46.46 24.95 -6.54
N GLU A 158 46.99 25.05 -5.33
CA GLU A 158 46.53 24.27 -4.17
C GLU A 158 45.08 24.61 -3.79
N GLY A 159 44.68 25.89 -3.85
CA GLY A 159 43.31 26.30 -3.54
C GLY A 159 42.30 25.74 -4.54
N LEU A 160 42.62 25.81 -5.84
CA LEU A 160 41.81 25.22 -6.89
C LEU A 160 41.68 23.70 -6.74
N PHE A 161 42.78 23.02 -6.40
CA PHE A 161 42.79 21.58 -6.17
C PHE A 161 41.91 21.18 -4.98
N MET A 162 41.98 21.93 -3.88
CA MET A 162 41.16 21.69 -2.69
C MET A 162 39.66 21.92 -2.97
N ASP A 163 39.29 22.99 -3.68
CA ASP A 163 37.88 23.20 -4.05
C ASP A 163 37.39 22.07 -4.97
N LEU A 164 38.12 21.74 -6.04
CA LEU A 164 37.74 20.65 -6.95
C LEU A 164 37.52 19.32 -6.24
N ILE A 165 38.42 18.91 -5.34
CA ILE A 165 38.26 17.66 -4.58
C ILE A 165 37.05 17.74 -3.64
N SER A 166 36.89 18.85 -2.91
CA SER A 166 35.78 19.00 -1.98
C SER A 166 34.42 19.04 -2.69
N SER A 167 34.33 19.76 -3.81
CA SER A 167 33.17 19.85 -4.69
C SER A 167 32.83 18.51 -5.35
N TYR A 168 33.84 17.73 -5.75
CA TYR A 168 33.66 16.37 -6.25
C TYR A 168 33.11 15.44 -5.16
N LEU A 169 33.70 15.43 -3.97
CA LEU A 169 33.22 14.64 -2.83
C LEU A 169 31.79 15.01 -2.45
N ALA A 170 31.47 16.31 -2.37
CA ALA A 170 30.13 16.79 -2.07
C ALA A 170 29.11 16.32 -3.13
N THR A 171 29.48 16.38 -4.41
CA THR A 171 28.64 15.91 -5.52
C THR A 171 28.37 14.42 -5.44
N VAL A 172 29.40 13.61 -5.16
CA VAL A 172 29.28 12.15 -5.01
C VAL A 172 28.41 11.81 -3.80
N VAL A 173 28.68 12.40 -2.64
CA VAL A 173 27.90 12.14 -1.41
C VAL A 173 26.44 12.52 -1.59
N CYS A 174 26.14 13.71 -2.13
CA CYS A 174 24.77 14.13 -2.36
C CYS A 174 24.07 13.20 -3.38
N SER A 175 24.76 12.78 -4.44
CA SER A 175 24.21 11.86 -5.44
C SER A 175 23.90 10.49 -4.84
N ILE A 176 24.79 9.95 -4.01
CA ILE A 176 24.58 8.67 -3.29
C ILE A 176 23.37 8.77 -2.36
N VAL A 177 23.26 9.87 -1.59
CA VAL A 177 22.12 10.09 -0.70
C VAL A 177 20.81 10.12 -1.49
N VAL A 178 20.73 10.91 -2.57
CA VAL A 178 19.55 10.98 -3.44
C VAL A 178 19.19 9.61 -4.02
N LEU A 179 20.16 8.89 -4.59
CA LEU A 179 19.94 7.56 -5.17
C LEU A 179 19.51 6.53 -4.11
N SER A 180 20.09 6.57 -2.92
CA SER A 180 19.73 5.66 -1.83
C SER A 180 18.28 5.83 -1.38
N TYR A 181 17.77 7.07 -1.35
CA TYR A 181 16.37 7.35 -1.08
C TYR A 181 15.45 6.77 -2.17
N LEU A 182 15.80 6.97 -3.45
CA LEU A 182 15.02 6.43 -4.58
C LEU A 182 14.97 4.89 -4.56
N ILE A 183 16.12 4.24 -4.38
CA ILE A 183 16.21 2.77 -4.32
C ILE A 183 15.39 2.23 -3.15
N LYS A 184 15.52 2.83 -1.97
CA LYS A 184 14.76 2.40 -0.77
C LYS A 184 13.25 2.55 -0.96
N SER A 185 12.81 3.60 -1.66
CA SER A 185 11.41 3.78 -2.04
C SER A 185 10.91 2.64 -2.91
N GLN A 186 11.65 2.35 -3.98
CA GLN A 186 11.27 1.33 -4.94
C GLN A 186 11.20 -0.05 -4.29
N GLN A 187 12.15 -0.36 -3.41
CA GLN A 187 12.14 -1.60 -2.64
C GLN A 187 10.92 -1.72 -1.73
N SER A 188 10.53 -0.64 -1.04
CA SER A 188 9.35 -0.64 -0.18
C SER A 188 8.04 -0.79 -0.96
N GLU A 189 7.95 -0.22 -2.16
CA GLU A 189 6.79 -0.40 -3.04
C GLU A 189 6.73 -1.84 -3.57
N ASN A 190 7.86 -2.37 -4.02
CA ASN A 190 7.96 -3.76 -4.50
C ASN A 190 7.61 -4.75 -3.39
N SER A 191 8.08 -4.55 -2.15
CA SER A 191 7.75 -5.45 -1.04
C SER A 191 6.26 -5.47 -0.72
N LYS A 192 5.59 -4.30 -0.77
CA LYS A 192 4.14 -4.20 -0.59
C LYS A 192 3.39 -4.90 -1.72
N ALA A 193 3.84 -4.73 -2.96
CA ALA A 193 3.26 -5.40 -4.12
C ALA A 193 3.41 -6.93 -4.04
N VAL A 194 4.57 -7.42 -3.61
CA VAL A 194 4.81 -8.87 -3.39
C VAL A 194 3.90 -9.42 -2.30
N GLN A 195 3.76 -8.72 -1.16
CA GLN A 195 2.86 -9.14 -0.09
C GLN A 195 1.40 -9.20 -0.55
N ALA A 196 0.94 -8.19 -1.29
CA ALA A 196 -0.41 -8.19 -1.86
C ALA A 196 -0.62 -9.34 -2.84
N SER A 197 0.38 -9.65 -3.67
CA SER A 197 0.35 -10.79 -4.61
C SER A 197 0.26 -12.14 -3.88
N ILE A 198 1.05 -12.32 -2.81
CA ILE A 198 0.99 -13.54 -1.98
C ILE A 198 -0.39 -13.70 -1.35
N ALA A 199 -0.94 -12.63 -0.77
CA ALA A 199 -2.27 -12.65 -0.16
C ALA A 199 -3.37 -12.98 -1.18
N LEU A 200 -3.29 -12.39 -2.37
CA LEU A 200 -4.24 -12.64 -3.46
C LEU A 200 -4.14 -14.09 -3.96
N LYS A 201 -2.92 -14.61 -4.11
CA LYS A 201 -2.69 -16.02 -4.48
C LYS A 201 -3.26 -16.98 -3.43
N ALA A 202 -2.99 -16.74 -2.15
CA ALA A 202 -3.52 -17.58 -1.07
C ALA A 202 -5.06 -17.59 -1.04
N ALA A 203 -5.69 -16.43 -1.27
CA ALA A 203 -7.14 -16.34 -1.38
C ALA A 203 -7.68 -17.11 -2.61
N ASN A 204 -7.00 -17.00 -3.75
CA ASN A 204 -7.38 -17.72 -4.96
C ASN A 204 -7.21 -19.25 -4.83
N ASP A 205 -6.13 -19.71 -4.20
CA ASP A 205 -5.88 -21.13 -3.96
C ASP A 205 -6.94 -21.71 -3.01
N SER A 206 -7.32 -20.95 -1.97
CA SER A 206 -8.40 -21.33 -1.05
C SER A 206 -9.74 -21.44 -1.78
N LYS A 207 -10.06 -20.49 -2.66
CA LYS A 207 -11.26 -20.53 -3.51
C LYS A 207 -11.27 -21.76 -4.42
N THR A 208 -10.13 -22.05 -5.06
CA THR A 208 -9.99 -23.18 -5.98
C THR A 208 -10.17 -24.52 -5.25
N LYS A 209 -9.52 -24.68 -4.09
CA LYS A 209 -9.67 -25.87 -3.25
C LYS A 209 -11.12 -26.09 -2.82
N LEU A 210 -11.81 -25.02 -2.43
CA LEU A 210 -13.22 -25.09 -2.06
C LEU A 210 -14.10 -25.53 -3.24
N LEU A 211 -13.95 -24.90 -4.42
CA LEU A 211 -14.69 -25.30 -5.62
C LEU A 211 -14.44 -26.77 -6.00
N SER A 212 -13.22 -27.28 -5.79
CA SER A 212 -12.89 -28.69 -6.01
C SER A 212 -13.61 -29.62 -5.03
N ILE A 213 -13.61 -29.30 -3.73
CA ILE A 213 -14.35 -30.08 -2.70
C ILE A 213 -15.85 -30.09 -3.05
N LEU A 214 -16.41 -28.95 -3.43
CA LEU A 214 -17.83 -28.85 -3.77
C LEU A 214 -18.21 -29.67 -5.00
N SER A 215 -17.35 -29.65 -6.03
CA SER A 215 -17.58 -30.44 -7.23
C SER A 215 -17.60 -31.94 -6.92
N HIS A 216 -16.81 -32.38 -5.94
CA HIS A 216 -16.81 -33.75 -5.45
C HIS A 216 -18.10 -34.07 -4.67
N ASP A 217 -18.45 -33.22 -3.70
CA ASP A 217 -19.57 -33.47 -2.79
C ASP A 217 -20.94 -33.34 -3.48
N LEU A 218 -21.05 -32.57 -4.56
CA LEU A 218 -22.26 -32.52 -5.40
C LEU A 218 -22.42 -33.73 -6.32
N ARG A 219 -21.32 -34.39 -6.71
CA ARG A 219 -21.37 -35.53 -7.64
C ARG A 219 -22.11 -36.72 -7.03
N SER A 220 -21.88 -36.99 -5.75
CA SER A 220 -22.49 -38.13 -5.05
C SER A 220 -24.02 -38.07 -5.04
N PRO A 221 -24.68 -37.00 -4.56
CA PRO A 221 -26.15 -36.95 -4.54
C PRO A 221 -26.75 -36.86 -5.94
N LEU A 222 -26.09 -36.20 -6.90
CA LEU A 222 -26.56 -36.18 -8.29
C LEU A 222 -26.57 -37.58 -8.92
N ASN A 223 -25.52 -38.37 -8.67
CA ASN A 223 -25.48 -39.77 -9.11
C ASN A 223 -26.57 -40.62 -8.43
N SER A 224 -26.85 -40.38 -7.14
CA SER A 224 -27.93 -41.06 -6.42
C SER A 224 -29.32 -40.70 -6.95
N ILE A 225 -29.56 -39.41 -7.23
CA ILE A 225 -30.80 -38.92 -7.86
C ILE A 225 -30.97 -39.57 -9.24
N GLN A 226 -29.90 -39.59 -10.04
CA GLN A 226 -29.91 -40.24 -11.36
C GLN A 226 -30.24 -41.74 -11.25
N GLY A 227 -29.58 -42.47 -10.34
CA GLY A 227 -29.85 -43.90 -10.15
C GLY A 227 -31.28 -44.19 -9.69
N PHE A 228 -31.87 -43.36 -8.82
CA PHE A 228 -33.29 -43.50 -8.45
C PHE A 228 -34.24 -43.22 -9.63
N LEU A 229 -33.90 -42.29 -10.52
CA LEU A 229 -34.67 -42.03 -11.74
C LEU A 229 -34.56 -43.20 -12.73
N GLU A 230 -33.36 -43.73 -12.94
CA GLU A 230 -33.13 -44.92 -13.79
C GLU A 230 -33.93 -46.13 -13.27
N ILE A 231 -33.94 -46.39 -11.96
CA ILE A 231 -34.75 -47.47 -11.39
C ILE A 231 -36.25 -47.26 -11.64
N LEU A 232 -36.75 -46.03 -11.53
CA LEU A 232 -38.17 -45.70 -11.79
C LEU A 232 -38.57 -45.85 -13.26
N VAL A 233 -37.61 -45.75 -14.19
CA VAL A 233 -37.84 -45.82 -15.64
C VAL A 233 -37.68 -47.24 -16.17
N ASP A 234 -36.64 -47.96 -15.72
CA ASP A 234 -36.21 -49.22 -16.34
C ASP A 234 -36.81 -50.46 -15.67
N PHE A 235 -37.35 -50.36 -14.46
CA PHE A 235 -37.90 -51.49 -13.71
C PHE A 235 -39.40 -51.35 -13.47
N ASP A 236 -40.12 -52.48 -13.59
CA ASP A 236 -41.55 -52.55 -13.30
C ASP A 236 -41.73 -52.79 -11.79
N LEU A 237 -41.92 -51.69 -11.07
CA LEU A 237 -42.02 -51.66 -9.60
C LEU A 237 -43.48 -51.74 -9.16
N ASP A 238 -43.74 -52.45 -8.07
CA ASP A 238 -45.03 -52.39 -7.40
C ASP A 238 -45.28 -50.99 -6.78
N GLU A 239 -46.51 -50.74 -6.33
CA GLU A 239 -46.89 -49.43 -5.79
C GLU A 239 -46.12 -49.05 -4.51
N ASP A 240 -45.78 -50.02 -3.67
CA ASP A 240 -45.07 -49.78 -2.41
C ASP A 240 -43.57 -49.49 -2.66
N GLU A 241 -42.94 -50.23 -3.56
CA GLU A 241 -41.57 -50.00 -4.04
C GLU A 241 -41.44 -48.64 -4.73
N ARG A 242 -42.37 -48.32 -5.64
CA ARG A 242 -42.42 -47.04 -6.35
C ARG A 242 -42.57 -45.88 -5.37
N LYS A 243 -43.41 -46.02 -4.34
CA LYS A 243 -43.60 -45.01 -3.29
C LYS A 243 -42.34 -44.84 -2.44
N ALA A 244 -41.66 -45.93 -2.10
CA ALA A 244 -40.40 -45.89 -1.34
C ALA A 244 -39.27 -45.18 -2.12
N ILE A 245 -39.12 -45.44 -3.42
CA ILE A 245 -38.11 -44.78 -4.24
C ILE A 245 -38.43 -43.28 -4.42
N LYS A 246 -39.70 -42.92 -4.67
CA LYS A 246 -40.11 -41.51 -4.73
C LYS A 246 -39.79 -40.76 -3.44
N ALA A 247 -39.99 -41.39 -2.27
CA ALA A 247 -39.63 -40.79 -0.99
C ALA A 247 -38.10 -40.58 -0.83
N LYS A 248 -37.28 -41.55 -1.24
CA LYS A 248 -35.81 -41.42 -1.24
C LYS A 248 -35.33 -40.33 -2.20
N LEU A 249 -35.88 -40.28 -3.41
CA LEU A 249 -35.58 -39.25 -4.42
C LEU A 249 -35.92 -37.84 -3.92
N LEU A 250 -37.08 -37.68 -3.26
CA LEU A 250 -37.47 -36.40 -2.67
C LEU A 250 -36.52 -35.99 -1.54
N LYS A 251 -36.08 -36.95 -0.72
CA LYS A 251 -35.13 -36.70 0.37
C LYS A 251 -33.76 -36.28 -0.17
N GLU A 252 -33.20 -36.98 -1.15
CA GLU A 252 -31.91 -36.63 -1.76
C GLU A 252 -31.95 -35.27 -2.48
N THR A 253 -33.03 -34.99 -3.22
CA THR A 253 -33.22 -33.70 -3.90
C THR A 253 -33.26 -32.55 -2.88
N LYS A 254 -34.02 -32.70 -1.78
CA LYS A 254 -34.07 -31.69 -0.71
C LYS A 254 -32.71 -31.48 -0.05
N GLY A 255 -31.98 -32.56 0.27
CA GLY A 255 -30.65 -32.47 0.86
C GLY A 255 -29.65 -31.75 -0.03
N THR A 256 -29.66 -32.06 -1.34
CA THR A 256 -28.81 -31.41 -2.34
C THR A 256 -29.13 -29.92 -2.47
N GLN A 257 -30.42 -29.56 -2.46
CA GLN A 257 -30.86 -28.18 -2.53
C GLN A 257 -30.44 -27.38 -1.28
N GLU A 258 -30.54 -27.96 -0.08
CA GLU A 258 -30.05 -27.33 1.14
C GLU A 258 -28.53 -27.10 1.10
N MET A 259 -27.77 -28.09 0.62
CA MET A 259 -26.31 -27.97 0.45
C MET A 259 -25.96 -26.83 -0.51
N LEU A 260 -26.63 -26.76 -1.67
CA LEU A 260 -26.42 -25.70 -2.66
C LEU A 260 -26.75 -24.31 -2.08
N PHE A 261 -27.85 -24.20 -1.32
CA PHE A 261 -28.26 -22.94 -0.70
C PHE A 261 -27.24 -22.47 0.36
N ASN A 262 -26.77 -23.37 1.21
CA ASN A 262 -25.75 -23.08 2.22
C ASN A 262 -24.44 -22.61 1.55
N LEU A 263 -24.05 -23.27 0.46
CA LEU A 263 -22.89 -22.88 -0.34
C LEU A 263 -23.04 -21.49 -0.95
N LEU A 264 -24.17 -21.22 -1.60
CA LEU A 264 -24.39 -19.95 -2.31
C LEU A 264 -24.42 -18.78 -1.31
N SER A 265 -25.02 -19.00 -0.14
CA SER A 265 -25.01 -18.05 0.97
C SER A 265 -23.59 -17.75 1.47
N TRP A 266 -22.76 -18.78 1.63
CA TRP A 266 -21.37 -18.63 2.06
C TRP A 266 -20.47 -18.00 0.98
N THR A 267 -20.68 -18.32 -0.29
CA THR A 267 -19.93 -17.72 -1.41
C THR A 267 -20.26 -16.24 -1.56
N LYS A 268 -21.53 -15.87 -1.41
CA LYS A 268 -21.98 -14.48 -1.42
C LYS A 268 -21.37 -13.68 -0.26
N ALA A 269 -21.32 -14.27 0.93
CA ALA A 269 -20.63 -13.73 2.10
C ALA A 269 -19.15 -13.41 1.83
N GLN A 270 -18.46 -14.29 1.09
CA GLN A 270 -17.06 -14.11 0.74
C GLN A 270 -16.84 -13.03 -0.34
N MET A 271 -17.71 -12.99 -1.36
CA MET A 271 -17.57 -12.10 -2.53
C MET A 271 -17.85 -10.62 -2.22
N GLU A 272 -18.76 -10.33 -1.28
CA GLU A 272 -19.12 -8.96 -0.92
C GLU A 272 -18.13 -8.29 0.07
N GLY A 273 -16.98 -8.93 0.32
CA GLY A 273 -15.96 -8.42 1.26
C GLY A 273 -16.27 -8.73 2.73
N GLY A 274 -17.11 -9.72 2.97
CA GLY A 274 -17.72 -10.04 4.25
C GLY A 274 -19.24 -9.95 4.17
N VAL A 275 -19.94 -10.60 5.09
CA VAL A 275 -21.40 -10.43 5.22
C VAL A 275 -21.67 -9.04 5.74
N LYS A 276 -22.51 -8.26 5.06
CA LYS A 276 -23.15 -7.10 5.68
C LYS A 276 -24.10 -7.61 6.76
N VAL A 277 -23.57 -7.82 7.96
CA VAL A 277 -24.33 -8.28 9.11
C VAL A 277 -25.27 -7.16 9.54
N ASN A 278 -26.57 -7.35 9.36
CA ASN A 278 -27.55 -6.39 9.83
C ASN A 278 -27.92 -6.71 11.28
N LEU A 279 -27.11 -6.22 12.22
CA LEU A 279 -27.33 -6.43 13.65
C LEU A 279 -28.57 -5.66 14.11
N VAL A 280 -29.65 -6.38 14.35
CA VAL A 280 -30.88 -5.84 14.95
C VAL A 280 -31.13 -6.51 16.30
N ALA A 281 -31.94 -5.88 17.16
CA ALA A 281 -32.39 -6.53 18.39
C ALA A 281 -33.43 -7.60 18.03
N VAL A 282 -33.13 -8.85 18.34
CA VAL A 282 -33.96 -10.01 17.98
C VAL A 282 -34.38 -10.75 19.24
N ASN A 283 -35.65 -11.11 19.33
CA ASN A 283 -36.15 -11.98 20.39
C ASN A 283 -35.68 -13.43 20.15
N LEU A 284 -34.80 -13.93 21.01
CA LEU A 284 -34.16 -15.23 20.81
C LEU A 284 -35.16 -16.39 20.87
N TYR A 285 -36.12 -16.30 21.78
CA TYR A 285 -37.17 -17.31 21.94
C TYR A 285 -37.98 -17.49 20.65
N GLN A 286 -38.42 -16.39 20.04
CA GLN A 286 -39.21 -16.43 18.79
C GLN A 286 -38.43 -17.04 17.62
N ILE A 287 -37.13 -16.75 17.52
CA ILE A 287 -36.29 -17.34 16.47
C ILE A 287 -36.19 -18.85 16.67
N ILE A 288 -35.87 -19.30 17.88
CA ILE A 288 -35.72 -20.72 18.20
C ILE A 288 -37.04 -21.46 17.95
N GLU A 289 -38.18 -20.93 18.41
CA GLU A 289 -39.51 -21.50 18.13
C GLU A 289 -39.75 -21.67 16.63
N SER A 290 -39.48 -20.62 15.83
CA SER A 290 -39.66 -20.70 14.38
C SER A 290 -38.79 -21.78 13.72
N CYS A 291 -37.59 -22.03 14.26
CA CYS A 291 -36.72 -23.10 13.79
C CYS A 291 -37.20 -24.49 14.25
N ILE A 292 -37.73 -24.61 15.47
CA ILE A 292 -38.33 -25.85 15.98
C ILE A 292 -39.55 -26.24 15.16
N ASP A 293 -40.43 -25.28 14.84
CA ASP A 293 -41.62 -25.52 14.01
C ASP A 293 -41.28 -26.15 12.66
N ILE A 294 -40.22 -25.67 12.00
CA ILE A 294 -39.74 -26.22 10.73
C ILE A 294 -39.24 -27.66 10.89
N GLN A 295 -38.68 -28.01 12.05
CA GLN A 295 -38.08 -29.33 12.31
C GLN A 295 -39.04 -30.31 12.98
N ARG A 296 -40.28 -29.90 13.31
CA ARG A 296 -41.26 -30.76 14.00
C ARG A 296 -41.51 -32.09 13.31
N ALA A 297 -41.64 -32.09 11.98
CA ALA A 297 -41.90 -33.32 11.23
C ALA A 297 -40.75 -34.33 11.39
N ALA A 298 -39.50 -33.87 11.28
CA ALA A 298 -38.32 -34.72 11.42
C ALA A 298 -38.13 -35.23 12.86
N ALA A 299 -38.42 -34.39 13.86
CA ALA A 299 -38.40 -34.79 15.27
C ALA A 299 -39.49 -35.82 15.58
N PHE A 300 -40.70 -35.62 15.04
CA PHE A 300 -41.84 -36.51 15.20
C PHE A 300 -41.57 -37.91 14.62
N GLU A 301 -40.94 -38.01 13.44
CA GLU A 301 -40.55 -39.30 12.85
C GLU A 301 -39.66 -40.14 13.77
N LYS A 302 -38.85 -39.50 14.62
CA LYS A 302 -37.99 -40.16 15.62
C LYS A 302 -38.59 -40.23 17.04
N ASN A 303 -39.82 -39.76 17.24
CA ASN A 303 -40.40 -39.56 18.57
C ASN A 303 -39.50 -38.72 19.51
N ILE A 304 -38.81 -37.71 18.97
CA ILE A 304 -37.96 -36.82 19.76
C ILE A 304 -38.78 -35.63 20.27
N SER A 305 -38.69 -35.33 21.56
CA SER A 305 -39.25 -34.11 22.14
C SER A 305 -38.25 -32.96 22.06
N ILE A 306 -38.71 -31.78 21.64
CA ILE A 306 -37.88 -30.57 21.59
C ILE A 306 -38.50 -29.51 22.50
N ASN A 307 -37.75 -29.10 23.53
CA ASN A 307 -38.20 -28.17 24.55
C ASN A 307 -37.41 -26.85 24.50
N ASN A 308 -38.10 -25.76 24.19
CA ASN A 308 -37.53 -24.42 24.24
C ASN A 308 -37.66 -23.82 25.64
N LYS A 309 -36.54 -23.79 26.38
CA LYS A 309 -36.43 -23.28 27.74
C LYS A 309 -35.82 -21.87 27.80
N VAL A 310 -35.58 -21.23 26.65
CA VAL A 310 -35.07 -19.85 26.61
C VAL A 310 -36.12 -18.88 27.15
N ASP A 311 -35.71 -17.91 27.96
CA ASP A 311 -36.61 -16.87 28.47
C ASP A 311 -37.12 -15.97 27.31
N ARG A 312 -38.44 -15.74 27.28
CA ARG A 312 -39.13 -14.92 26.28
C ARG A 312 -38.69 -13.46 26.28
N GLN A 313 -38.05 -12.98 27.34
CA GLN A 313 -37.55 -11.62 27.45
C GLN A 313 -36.10 -11.46 26.95
N VAL A 314 -35.46 -12.53 26.48
CA VAL A 314 -34.08 -12.46 25.98
C VAL A 314 -34.03 -11.88 24.58
N PHE A 315 -33.40 -10.71 24.46
CA PHE A 315 -33.07 -10.07 23.19
C PHE A 315 -31.57 -10.12 22.93
N VAL A 316 -31.18 -10.52 21.73
CA VAL A 316 -29.78 -10.55 21.28
C VAL A 316 -29.59 -9.62 20.09
N LYS A 317 -28.40 -9.03 19.95
CA LYS A 317 -28.02 -8.33 18.72
C LYS A 317 -27.47 -9.34 17.74
N ALA A 318 -28.24 -9.64 16.70
CA ALA A 318 -27.85 -10.60 15.67
C ALA A 318 -28.47 -10.24 14.32
N ASP A 319 -27.90 -10.79 13.26
CA ASP A 319 -28.57 -10.88 11.97
C ASP A 319 -29.57 -12.04 12.02
N VAL A 320 -30.84 -11.75 11.69
CA VAL A 320 -31.95 -12.69 11.83
C VAL A 320 -31.74 -13.94 10.98
N ASP A 321 -31.29 -13.78 9.74
CA ASP A 321 -31.16 -14.88 8.80
C ASP A 321 -29.95 -15.76 9.16
N MET A 322 -28.85 -15.14 9.57
CA MET A 322 -27.68 -15.88 10.05
C MET A 322 -27.97 -16.65 11.35
N LEU A 323 -28.68 -16.04 12.30
CA LEU A 323 -29.02 -16.70 13.56
C LEU A 323 -29.96 -17.89 13.33
N LYS A 324 -30.97 -17.74 12.45
CA LYS A 324 -31.83 -18.84 12.03
C LYS A 324 -31.02 -19.96 11.38
N LEU A 325 -30.08 -19.63 10.50
CA LEU A 325 -29.23 -20.62 9.83
C LEU A 325 -28.42 -21.44 10.83
N VAL A 326 -27.79 -20.78 11.81
CA VAL A 326 -27.01 -21.46 12.87
C VAL A 326 -27.91 -22.38 13.69
N ILE A 327 -29.03 -21.86 14.21
CA ILE A 327 -29.95 -22.64 15.05
C ILE A 327 -30.51 -23.84 14.28
N ARG A 328 -30.90 -23.66 13.01
CA ARG A 328 -31.44 -24.76 12.19
C ARG A 328 -30.40 -25.85 11.96
N ASN A 329 -29.13 -25.48 11.73
CA ASN A 329 -28.03 -26.45 11.60
C ASN A 329 -27.81 -27.23 12.88
N LEU A 330 -27.80 -26.55 14.03
CA LEU A 330 -27.63 -27.19 15.33
C LEU A 330 -28.79 -28.12 15.65
N LEU A 331 -30.04 -27.70 15.45
CA LEU A 331 -31.23 -28.52 15.65
C LEU A 331 -31.25 -29.74 14.71
N ASN A 332 -30.91 -29.56 13.43
CA ASN A 332 -30.86 -30.67 12.48
C ASN A 332 -29.79 -31.70 12.88
N ASN A 333 -28.61 -31.25 13.31
CA ASN A 333 -27.58 -32.14 13.86
C ASN A 333 -28.07 -32.85 15.14
N ALA A 334 -28.71 -32.12 16.06
CA ALA A 334 -29.23 -32.70 17.29
C ALA A 334 -30.28 -33.79 17.00
N ILE A 335 -31.24 -33.57 16.09
CA ILE A 335 -32.23 -34.58 15.69
C ILE A 335 -31.55 -35.77 14.99
N LYS A 336 -30.54 -35.52 14.14
CA LYS A 336 -29.81 -36.57 13.43
C LYS A 336 -29.11 -37.53 14.39
N PHE A 337 -28.45 -37.01 15.42
CA PHE A 337 -27.62 -37.80 16.35
C PHE A 337 -28.33 -38.22 17.64
N THR A 338 -29.55 -37.74 17.89
CA THR A 338 -30.38 -38.22 19.01
C THR A 338 -31.11 -39.51 18.60
N ASN A 339 -31.13 -40.47 19.53
CA ASN A 339 -31.82 -41.75 19.36
C ASN A 339 -33.35 -41.58 19.43
N ASN A 340 -34.09 -42.58 18.94
CA ASN A 340 -35.55 -42.55 19.00
C ASN A 340 -36.06 -42.42 20.46
N GLY A 341 -37.06 -41.58 20.68
CA GLY A 341 -37.61 -41.31 22.01
C GLY A 341 -36.78 -40.35 22.88
N GLY A 342 -35.71 -39.76 22.34
CA GLY A 342 -34.85 -38.83 23.07
C GLY A 342 -35.43 -37.43 23.25
N GLU A 343 -34.73 -36.58 24.01
CA GLU A 343 -35.11 -35.19 24.28
C GLU A 343 -34.00 -34.23 23.84
N ILE A 344 -34.38 -33.10 23.25
CA ILE A 344 -33.50 -31.97 22.91
C ILE A 344 -34.03 -30.75 23.65
N SER A 345 -33.16 -29.98 24.31
CA SER A 345 -33.56 -28.73 24.96
C SER A 345 -32.66 -27.55 24.57
N THR A 346 -33.26 -26.38 24.40
CA THR A 346 -32.55 -25.11 24.18
C THR A 346 -32.74 -24.22 25.40
N SER A 347 -31.66 -23.78 26.04
CA SER A 347 -31.70 -23.03 27.31
C SER A 347 -30.78 -21.83 27.29
#